data_AF-A0A0S4UBU7-F1
#
_entry.id   AF-A0A0S4UBU7-F1
#
_cell.length_a   1.000
_cell.length_b   1.000
_cell.length_c   1.000
_cell.angle_alpha   90.00
_cell.angle_beta   90.00
_cell.angle_gamma   90.00
#
_symmetry.space_group_name_H-M   'P 1'
#
loop_
_entity.id
_entity.type
_entity.pdbx_description
1 polymer ?
#
loop_
_entity_poly.entity_id
_entity_poly.type
_entity_poly.pdbx_seq_one_letter_code
_entity_poly.pdbx_strand_id
1 'polypeptide(L)'
;MSDDLIGCDHCGGRARFFAGRKEAVIVCTQCGMGTPPVQIVTTKEAAFEELAEIWNRRVEYRPTDEHELASIARRELTPADIPMLLDAIARNTIDWETRGPMFAALAAQVTRPVMRGTAEVPMSSVLADAGRYRKLVRLAKVIYVDGRPWIRFEPLDALGAELAEGEEDSFARMDVFVARAVDALEPQLD
;
A
#
# COMPACT_ATOMS: atom_id res chain seq x y z
N MET A 1 -32.39 -12.48 34.27
CA MET A 1 -31.70 -11.40 33.51
C MET A 1 -30.45 -11.93 32.80
N SER A 2 -30.47 -13.14 32.22
CA SER A 2 -29.29 -13.73 31.56
C SER A 2 -29.49 -14.09 30.10
N ASP A 3 -30.69 -13.86 29.55
CA ASP A 3 -31.09 -14.48 28.30
C ASP A 3 -30.78 -13.61 27.07
N ASP A 4 -30.40 -12.34 27.26
CA ASP A 4 -30.17 -11.40 26.16
C ASP A 4 -28.67 -11.18 25.82
N LEU A 5 -27.73 -11.85 26.49
CA LEU A 5 -26.30 -11.66 26.22
C LEU A 5 -25.77 -12.70 25.24
N ILE A 6 -25.22 -12.23 24.12
CA ILE A 6 -24.58 -13.08 23.12
C ILE A 6 -23.27 -13.67 23.71
N GLY A 7 -22.89 -14.86 23.23
CA GLY A 7 -21.61 -15.49 23.57
C GLY A 7 -20.41 -14.60 23.24
N CYS A 8 -19.29 -14.82 23.93
CA CYS A 8 -18.08 -14.03 23.73
C CYS A 8 -17.48 -14.28 22.33
N ASP A 9 -17.36 -13.23 21.52
CA ASP A 9 -16.78 -13.30 20.17
C ASP A 9 -15.36 -13.91 20.13
N HIS A 10 -14.56 -13.62 21.16
CA HIS A 10 -13.16 -14.07 21.22
C HIS A 10 -12.99 -15.58 21.51
N CYS A 11 -13.90 -16.20 22.28
CA CYS A 11 -13.69 -17.60 22.74
C CYS A 11 -14.96 -18.47 22.78
N GLY A 12 -16.12 -17.94 22.38
CA GLY A 12 -17.42 -18.60 22.50
C GLY A 12 -17.94 -18.72 23.94
N GLY A 13 -17.20 -18.22 24.93
CA GLY A 13 -17.54 -18.36 26.35
C GLY A 13 -18.77 -17.56 26.78
N ARG A 14 -19.36 -17.96 27.92
CA ARG A 14 -20.56 -17.32 28.46
C ARG A 14 -20.26 -15.93 29.02
N ALA A 15 -21.01 -14.93 28.56
CA ALA A 15 -21.03 -13.59 29.10
C ALA A 15 -21.85 -13.52 30.41
N ARG A 16 -21.41 -12.70 31.36
CA ARG A 16 -22.13 -12.50 32.62
C ARG A 16 -22.03 -11.05 33.09
N PHE A 17 -23.14 -10.53 33.57
CA PHE A 17 -23.23 -9.23 34.21
C PHE A 17 -22.79 -9.29 35.67
N PHE A 18 -21.92 -8.36 36.05
CA PHE A 18 -21.45 -8.16 37.42
C PHE A 18 -21.74 -6.72 37.82
N ALA A 19 -22.54 -6.54 38.87
CA ALA A 19 -22.84 -5.23 39.44
C ALA A 19 -22.28 -5.13 40.86
N GLY A 20 -21.41 -4.15 41.07
CA GLY A 20 -20.98 -3.68 42.38
C GLY A 20 -21.98 -2.71 43.01
N ARG A 21 -21.51 -1.88 43.95
CA ARG A 21 -22.33 -0.84 44.59
C ARG A 21 -22.46 0.44 43.77
N LYS A 22 -21.45 0.75 42.96
CA LYS A 22 -21.36 2.00 42.18
C LYS A 22 -21.26 1.75 40.68
N GLU A 23 -20.71 0.62 40.28
CA GLU A 23 -20.40 0.32 38.88
C GLU A 23 -20.83 -1.09 38.53
N ALA A 24 -21.07 -1.31 37.24
CA ALA A 24 -21.32 -2.61 36.66
C ALA A 24 -20.45 -2.85 35.43
N VAL A 25 -20.22 -4.13 35.11
CA VAL A 25 -19.50 -4.61 33.93
C VAL A 25 -20.15 -5.90 33.41
N ILE A 26 -20.02 -6.18 32.12
CA ILE A 26 -20.25 -7.50 31.56
C ILE A 26 -18.89 -8.08 31.17
N VAL A 27 -18.63 -9.33 31.56
CA VAL A 27 -17.36 -10.02 31.31
C VAL A 27 -17.60 -11.45 30.83
N CYS A 28 -16.73 -11.91 29.94
CA CYS A 28 -16.63 -13.32 29.58
C CYS A 28 -16.05 -14.09 30.76
N THR A 29 -16.77 -15.11 31.19
CA THR A 29 -16.36 -15.99 32.30
C THR A 29 -15.17 -16.91 31.97
N GLN A 30 -14.76 -16.97 30.70
CA GLN A 30 -13.65 -17.82 30.24
C GLN A 30 -12.38 -17.02 29.93
N CYS A 31 -12.45 -16.00 29.07
CA CYS A 31 -11.27 -15.25 28.64
C CYS A 31 -11.09 -13.89 29.32
N GLY A 32 -12.04 -13.45 30.16
CA GLY A 32 -11.94 -12.18 30.88
C GLY A 32 -12.17 -10.92 30.04
N MET A 33 -12.49 -11.03 28.76
CA MET A 33 -12.90 -9.85 27.96
C MET A 33 -14.15 -9.21 28.58
N GLY A 34 -14.12 -7.89 28.76
CA GLY A 34 -15.19 -7.15 29.41
C GLY A 34 -15.61 -5.89 28.68
N THR A 35 -16.79 -5.37 28.99
CA THR A 35 -17.21 -4.01 28.65
C THR A 35 -16.43 -2.99 29.50
N PRO A 36 -16.34 -1.73 29.06
CA PRO A 36 -16.00 -0.63 29.96
C PRO A 36 -16.99 -0.60 31.14
N PRO A 37 -16.54 -0.27 32.36
CA PRO A 37 -17.42 -0.13 33.51
C PRO A 37 -18.37 1.06 33.35
N VAL A 38 -19.63 0.85 33.70
CA VAL A 38 -20.69 1.88 33.69
C VAL A 38 -21.13 2.16 35.12
N GLN A 39 -21.35 3.44 35.44
CA GLN A 39 -21.87 3.85 36.75
C GLN A 39 -23.36 3.49 36.89
N ILE A 40 -23.73 2.92 38.03
CA ILE A 40 -25.13 2.64 38.37
C ILE A 40 -25.74 3.93 38.92
N VAL A 41 -26.27 4.77 38.03
CA VAL A 41 -26.85 6.08 38.41
C VAL A 41 -28.26 5.93 38.97
N THR A 42 -29.07 5.05 38.39
CA THR A 42 -30.48 4.85 38.73
C THR A 42 -30.75 3.42 39.20
N THR A 43 -30.63 2.44 38.31
CA THR A 43 -30.93 1.04 38.61
C THR A 43 -29.89 0.10 37.99
N LYS A 44 -29.78 -1.12 38.52
CA LYS A 44 -28.87 -2.14 37.98
C LYS A 44 -29.36 -2.64 36.61
N GLU A 45 -30.66 -2.58 36.38
CA GLU A 45 -31.33 -2.94 35.15
C GLU A 45 -30.98 -1.95 34.03
N ALA A 46 -30.99 -0.64 34.30
CA ALA A 46 -30.55 0.37 33.33
C ALA A 46 -29.06 0.21 32.98
N ALA A 47 -28.21 -0.08 33.98
CA ALA A 47 -26.81 -0.37 33.75
C ALA A 47 -26.62 -1.69 32.96
N PHE A 48 -27.49 -2.68 33.15
CA PHE A 48 -27.47 -3.91 32.37
C PHE A 48 -27.83 -3.65 30.91
N GLU A 49 -28.87 -2.86 30.62
CA GLU A 49 -29.27 -2.52 29.25
C GLU A 49 -28.15 -1.81 28.48
N GLU A 50 -27.53 -0.79 29.09
CA GLU A 50 -26.41 -0.06 28.48
C GLU A 50 -25.22 -0.99 28.20
N LEU A 51 -24.87 -1.83 29.17
CA LEU A 51 -23.75 -2.76 29.01
C LEU A 51 -24.06 -3.89 28.03
N ALA A 52 -25.31 -4.36 27.99
CA ALA A 52 -25.75 -5.39 27.05
C ALA A 52 -25.68 -4.88 25.62
N GLU A 53 -26.04 -3.62 25.37
CA GLU A 53 -25.87 -2.98 24.06
C GLU A 53 -24.40 -2.92 23.65
N ILE A 54 -23.51 -2.51 24.57
CA ILE A 54 -22.06 -2.47 24.31
C ILE A 54 -21.49 -3.87 24.06
N TRP A 55 -21.95 -4.87 24.83
CA TRP A 55 -21.49 -6.25 24.72
C TRP A 55 -21.95 -6.89 23.40
N ASN A 56 -23.24 -6.81 23.10
CA ASN A 56 -23.84 -7.46 21.94
C ASN A 56 -23.40 -6.81 20.63
N ARG A 57 -23.10 -5.50 20.61
CA ARG A 57 -22.53 -4.81 19.45
C ARG A 57 -21.17 -5.38 19.00
N ARG A 58 -20.48 -6.15 19.85
CA ARG A 58 -19.25 -6.85 19.45
C ARG A 58 -19.52 -8.03 18.52
N VAL A 59 -20.71 -8.61 18.58
CA VAL A 59 -21.11 -9.78 17.79
C VAL A 59 -22.14 -9.40 16.72
N GLU A 60 -22.98 -8.40 17.00
CA GLU A 60 -23.88 -7.83 16.00
C GLU A 60 -23.12 -6.91 15.04
N TYR A 61 -22.87 -7.45 13.86
CA TYR A 61 -22.32 -6.71 12.74
C TYR A 61 -23.22 -5.52 12.39
N ARG A 62 -22.68 -4.30 12.51
CA ARG A 62 -23.40 -3.08 12.10
C ARG A 62 -23.68 -3.15 10.59
N PRO A 63 -24.95 -3.09 10.14
CA PRO A 63 -25.24 -3.13 8.73
C PRO A 63 -24.52 -1.99 8.00
N THR A 64 -23.91 -2.30 6.87
CA THR A 64 -23.15 -1.31 6.10
C THR A 64 -24.08 -0.21 5.63
N ASP A 65 -23.70 1.04 5.90
CA ASP A 65 -24.45 2.21 5.44
C ASP A 65 -24.28 2.39 3.92
N GLU A 66 -25.32 2.89 3.25
CA GLU A 66 -25.30 3.14 1.80
C GLU A 66 -24.20 4.16 1.44
N HIS A 67 -24.02 5.17 2.28
CA HIS A 67 -22.98 6.18 2.09
C HIS A 67 -21.56 5.65 2.33
N GLU A 68 -21.40 4.66 3.22
CA GLU A 68 -20.12 4.01 3.49
C GLU A 68 -19.63 3.23 2.26
N LEU A 69 -20.50 2.37 1.69
CA LEU A 69 -20.20 1.64 0.46
C LEU A 69 -19.99 2.54 -0.75
N ALA A 70 -20.84 3.56 -0.91
CA ALA A 70 -20.69 4.52 -2.00
C ALA A 70 -19.39 5.33 -1.89
N SER A 71 -18.92 5.63 -0.66
CA SER A 71 -17.65 6.32 -0.47
C SER A 71 -16.46 5.43 -0.80
N ILE A 72 -16.50 4.14 -0.44
CA ILE A 72 -15.46 3.17 -0.78
C ILE A 72 -15.42 2.97 -2.30
N ALA A 73 -16.59 2.88 -2.95
CA ALA A 73 -16.71 2.68 -4.40
C ALA A 73 -16.22 3.86 -5.25
N ARG A 74 -16.13 5.08 -4.70
CA ARG A 74 -15.68 6.26 -5.44
C ARG A 74 -14.18 6.53 -5.31
N ARG A 75 -13.49 5.91 -4.34
CA ARG A 75 -12.06 6.12 -4.09
C ARG A 75 -11.23 5.14 -4.92
N GLU A 76 -10.02 5.53 -5.32
CA GLU A 76 -9.04 4.57 -5.83
C GLU A 76 -8.66 3.58 -4.71
N LEU A 77 -9.05 2.33 -4.88
CA LEU A 77 -8.78 1.28 -3.90
C LEU A 77 -7.32 0.82 -4.00
N THR A 78 -6.62 0.89 -2.88
CA THR A 78 -5.29 0.30 -2.71
C THR A 78 -5.41 -1.11 -2.12
N PRO A 79 -4.35 -1.94 -2.20
CA PRO A 79 -4.35 -3.25 -1.55
C PRO A 79 -4.65 -3.20 -0.03
N ALA A 80 -4.33 -2.08 0.63
CA ALA A 80 -4.61 -1.88 2.05
C ALA A 80 -6.11 -1.68 2.34
N ASP A 81 -6.91 -1.28 1.34
CA ASP A 81 -8.35 -1.07 1.47
C ASP A 81 -9.17 -2.37 1.33
N ILE A 82 -8.55 -3.47 0.87
CA ILE A 82 -9.23 -4.75 0.60
C ILE A 82 -9.92 -5.33 1.86
N PRO A 83 -9.28 -5.38 3.05
CA PRO A 83 -9.94 -5.90 4.25
C PRO A 83 -11.19 -5.09 4.63
N MET A 84 -11.11 -3.75 4.51
CA MET A 84 -12.23 -2.85 4.79
C MET A 84 -13.39 -3.07 3.81
N LEU A 85 -13.09 -3.27 2.53
CA LEU A 85 -14.09 -3.60 1.52
C LEU A 85 -14.78 -4.93 1.82
N LEU A 86 -14.02 -5.98 2.15
CA LEU A 86 -14.59 -7.30 2.47
C LEU A 86 -15.47 -7.25 3.73
N ASP A 87 -15.08 -6.48 4.74
CA ASP A 87 -15.90 -6.24 5.94
C ASP A 87 -17.21 -5.52 5.58
N ALA A 88 -17.15 -4.48 4.74
CA ALA A 88 -18.34 -3.76 4.27
C ALA A 88 -19.29 -4.64 3.43
N ILE A 89 -18.77 -5.62 2.69
CA ILE A 89 -19.58 -6.62 1.96
C ILE A 89 -20.22 -7.60 2.94
N ALA A 90 -19.46 -8.12 3.92
CA ALA A 90 -19.95 -9.10 4.89
C ALA A 90 -21.09 -8.52 5.77
N ARG A 91 -21.04 -7.22 6.04
CA ARG A 91 -22.06 -6.46 6.78
C ARG A 91 -23.26 -6.04 5.92
N ASN A 92 -23.33 -6.48 4.66
CA ASN A 92 -24.44 -6.12 3.79
C ASN A 92 -25.74 -6.87 4.16
N THR A 93 -26.75 -6.13 4.60
CA THR A 93 -28.09 -6.66 4.91
C THR A 93 -29.14 -6.32 3.85
N ILE A 94 -28.77 -5.56 2.82
CA ILE A 94 -29.68 -5.17 1.73
C ILE A 94 -29.62 -6.21 0.60
N ASP A 95 -30.74 -6.39 -0.08
CA ASP A 95 -30.86 -7.31 -1.21
C ASP A 95 -29.80 -7.09 -2.30
N TRP A 96 -29.34 -8.21 -2.86
CA TRP A 96 -28.25 -8.22 -3.83
C TRP A 96 -28.63 -7.54 -5.15
N GLU A 97 -29.91 -7.53 -5.54
CA GLU A 97 -30.34 -6.81 -6.75
C GLU A 97 -30.18 -5.29 -6.57
N THR A 98 -30.33 -4.80 -5.34
CA THR A 98 -30.22 -3.36 -5.02
C THR A 98 -28.76 -2.91 -4.92
N ARG A 99 -27.89 -3.69 -4.26
CA ARG A 99 -26.46 -3.31 -4.06
C ARG A 99 -25.47 -3.95 -5.03
N GLY A 100 -25.90 -4.94 -5.81
CA GLY A 100 -25.09 -5.64 -6.82
C GLY A 100 -24.34 -4.70 -7.78
N PRO A 101 -24.97 -3.63 -8.31
CA PRO A 101 -24.26 -2.66 -9.17
C PRO A 101 -23.08 -1.97 -8.49
N MET A 102 -23.17 -1.66 -7.18
CA MET A 102 -22.05 -1.06 -6.43
C MET A 102 -20.90 -2.05 -6.24
N PHE A 103 -21.21 -3.30 -5.92
CA PHE A 103 -20.19 -4.36 -5.80
C PHE A 103 -19.51 -4.66 -7.13
N ALA A 104 -20.25 -4.62 -8.24
CA ALA A 104 -19.69 -4.77 -9.58
C ALA A 104 -18.70 -3.62 -9.92
N ALA A 105 -19.05 -2.38 -9.57
CA ALA A 105 -18.17 -1.22 -9.75
C ALA A 105 -16.89 -1.33 -8.91
N LEU A 106 -17.01 -1.79 -7.66
CA LEU A 106 -15.89 -2.04 -6.75
C LEU A 106 -14.95 -3.13 -7.28
N ALA A 107 -15.51 -4.27 -7.71
CA ALA A 107 -14.74 -5.37 -8.30
C ALA A 107 -14.00 -4.92 -9.56
N ALA A 108 -14.65 -4.13 -10.41
CA ALA A 108 -14.02 -3.57 -11.61
C ALA A 108 -12.80 -2.71 -11.26
N GLN A 109 -12.85 -1.91 -10.20
CA GLN A 109 -11.70 -1.11 -9.74
C GLN A 109 -10.55 -1.97 -9.23
N VAL A 110 -10.83 -3.01 -8.43
CA VAL A 110 -9.79 -3.92 -7.91
C VAL A 110 -9.11 -4.69 -9.05
N THR A 111 -9.86 -5.05 -10.10
CA THR A 111 -9.30 -5.75 -11.27
C THR A 111 -8.57 -4.83 -12.26
N ARG A 112 -8.61 -3.50 -12.07
CA ARG A 112 -7.87 -2.60 -12.96
C ARG A 112 -6.38 -2.92 -12.85
N PRO A 113 -5.67 -3.06 -13.97
CA PRO A 113 -4.23 -3.22 -13.94
C PRO A 113 -3.65 -1.97 -13.26
N VAL A 114 -2.95 -2.18 -12.14
CA VAL A 114 -2.17 -1.11 -11.51
C VAL A 114 -1.17 -0.66 -12.56
N MET A 115 -1.36 0.55 -13.08
CA MET A 115 -0.38 1.18 -13.94
C MET A 115 0.87 1.33 -13.06
N ARG A 116 1.84 0.42 -13.22
CA ARG A 116 3.09 0.52 -12.50
C ARG A 116 3.65 1.89 -12.85
N GLY A 117 3.71 2.78 -11.86
CA GLY A 117 4.49 4.00 -11.99
C GLY A 117 5.84 3.61 -12.52
N THR A 118 6.34 4.36 -13.51
CA THR A 118 7.71 4.20 -14.01
C THR A 118 8.62 4.07 -12.80
N ALA A 119 9.42 3.00 -12.74
CA ALA A 119 10.28 2.71 -11.59
C ALA A 119 10.98 4.01 -11.15
N GLU A 120 10.86 4.36 -9.87
CA GLU A 120 11.57 5.52 -9.33
C GLU A 120 13.05 5.32 -9.61
N VAL A 121 13.59 6.12 -10.53
CA VAL A 121 15.02 6.11 -10.85
C VAL A 121 15.70 6.82 -9.68
N PRO A 122 16.61 6.15 -8.95
CA PRO A 122 17.31 6.78 -7.83
C PRO A 122 18.02 8.05 -8.29
N MET A 123 17.96 9.11 -7.47
CA MET A 123 18.59 10.39 -7.81
C MET A 123 20.09 10.23 -8.12
N SER A 124 20.77 9.28 -7.48
CA SER A 124 22.16 8.92 -7.78
C SER A 124 22.36 8.45 -9.22
N SER A 125 21.43 7.67 -9.78
CA SER A 125 21.49 7.22 -11.17
C SER A 125 21.30 8.38 -12.15
N VAL A 126 20.37 9.29 -11.83
CA VAL A 126 20.15 10.52 -12.64
C VAL A 126 21.40 11.40 -12.64
N LEU A 127 22.06 11.57 -11.49
CA LEU A 127 23.28 12.36 -11.38
C LEU A 127 24.46 11.70 -12.10
N ALA A 128 24.59 10.37 -12.03
CA ALA A 128 25.60 9.62 -12.76
C ALA A 128 25.39 9.76 -14.28
N ASP A 129 24.15 9.65 -14.76
CA ASP A 129 23.81 9.86 -16.17
C ASP A 129 24.12 11.29 -16.62
N ALA A 130 23.75 12.30 -15.83
CA ALA A 130 24.06 13.69 -16.12
C ALA A 130 25.58 13.96 -16.20
N GLY A 131 26.37 13.32 -15.32
CA GLY A 131 27.83 13.35 -15.38
C GLY A 131 28.39 12.76 -16.67
N ARG A 132 27.88 11.59 -17.08
CA ARG A 132 28.24 10.91 -18.33
C ARG A 132 27.91 11.75 -19.56
N TYR A 133 26.71 12.32 -19.62
CA TYR A 133 26.30 13.21 -20.71
C TYR A 133 27.16 14.47 -20.78
N ARG A 134 27.54 15.06 -19.65
CA ARG A 134 28.44 16.23 -19.63
C ARG A 134 29.82 15.91 -20.20
N LYS A 135 30.32 14.69 -19.98
CA LYS A 135 31.60 14.23 -20.56
C LYS A 135 31.50 14.01 -22.07
N LEU A 136 30.41 13.39 -22.54
CA LEU A 136 30.14 13.26 -23.99
C LEU A 136 30.00 14.62 -24.68
N VAL A 137 29.27 15.57 -24.10
CA VAL A 137 29.13 16.93 -24.65
C VAL A 137 30.47 17.66 -24.72
N ARG A 138 31.38 17.44 -23.77
CA ARG A 138 32.74 18.02 -23.81
C ARG A 138 33.61 17.43 -24.93
N LEU A 139 33.37 16.17 -25.31
CA LEU A 139 34.09 15.48 -26.38
C LEU A 139 33.44 15.69 -27.77
N ALA A 140 32.20 16.19 -27.79
CA ALA A 140 31.48 16.51 -29.01
C ALA A 140 32.11 17.72 -29.70
N LYS A 141 32.61 17.52 -30.92
CA LYS A 141 33.04 18.60 -31.81
C LYS A 141 31.96 18.83 -32.86
N VAL A 142 31.53 20.07 -33.02
CA VAL A 142 30.64 20.45 -34.13
C VAL A 142 31.50 20.54 -35.39
N ILE A 143 31.17 19.74 -36.39
CA ILE A 143 31.78 19.76 -37.72
C ILE A 143 30.72 20.14 -38.75
N TYR A 144 31.15 20.65 -39.90
CA TYR A 144 30.25 20.97 -41.00
C TYR A 144 30.51 20.02 -42.16
N VAL A 145 29.47 19.30 -42.58
CA VAL A 145 29.49 18.40 -43.75
C VAL A 145 28.41 18.90 -44.70
N ASP A 146 28.78 19.22 -45.94
CA ASP A 146 27.90 19.81 -46.97
C ASP A 146 27.12 21.05 -46.50
N GLY A 147 27.79 21.90 -45.69
CA GLY A 147 27.20 23.13 -45.13
C GLY A 147 26.20 22.90 -43.99
N ARG A 148 25.98 21.65 -43.55
CA ARG A 148 25.10 21.31 -42.42
C ARG A 148 25.92 20.98 -41.18
N PRO A 149 25.49 21.39 -39.97
CA PRO A 149 26.18 21.06 -38.73
C PRO A 149 25.94 19.59 -38.37
N TRP A 150 27.02 18.88 -38.09
CA TRP A 150 27.06 17.51 -37.59
C TRP A 150 27.85 17.47 -36.30
N ILE A 151 27.48 16.56 -35.40
CA ILE A 151 28.24 16.30 -34.17
C ILE A 151 29.16 15.12 -34.43
N ARG A 152 30.47 15.33 -34.31
CA ARG A 152 31.47 14.27 -34.34
C ARG A 152 32.02 14.08 -32.93
N PHE A 153 31.97 12.83 -32.47
CA PHE A 153 32.74 12.40 -31.30
C PHE A 153 34.10 11.91 -31.80
N GLU A 154 35.19 12.35 -31.18
CA GLU A 154 36.51 11.78 -31.48
C GLU A 154 36.52 10.31 -31.03
N PRO A 155 37.02 9.39 -31.87
CA PRO A 155 37.18 7.99 -31.48
C PRO A 155 38.05 7.92 -30.23
N LEU A 156 37.57 7.24 -29.20
CA LEU A 156 38.39 6.90 -28.04
C LEU A 156 39.25 5.71 -28.46
N ASP A 157 40.58 5.84 -28.37
CA ASP A 157 41.48 4.73 -28.63
C ASP A 157 41.22 3.61 -27.61
N ALA A 158 40.63 2.52 -28.07
CA ALA A 158 40.24 1.38 -27.23
C ALA A 158 41.44 0.52 -26.75
N LEU A 159 42.66 0.89 -27.12
CA LEU A 159 43.88 0.11 -26.88
C LEU A 159 44.51 0.47 -25.53
N GLY A 160 43.93 -0.07 -24.45
CA GLY A 160 44.52 0.02 -23.11
C GLY A 160 43.79 -0.79 -22.04
N ALA A 161 42.51 -1.12 -22.26
CA ALA A 161 41.78 -2.04 -21.40
C ALA A 161 41.93 -3.46 -21.95
N GLU A 162 42.74 -4.30 -21.30
CA GLU A 162 42.75 -5.74 -21.56
C GLU A 162 41.32 -6.27 -21.48
N LEU A 163 40.81 -6.75 -22.62
CA LEU A 163 39.53 -7.41 -22.72
C LEU A 163 39.66 -8.77 -22.03
N ALA A 164 39.32 -8.81 -20.74
CA ALA A 164 38.99 -10.07 -20.09
C ALA A 164 37.69 -10.58 -20.71
N GLU A 165 37.82 -11.46 -21.71
CA GLU A 165 36.70 -12.26 -22.24
C GLU A 165 36.18 -13.17 -21.14
N GLY A 166 35.11 -12.72 -20.48
CA GLY A 166 34.38 -13.46 -19.47
C GLY A 166 32.88 -13.26 -19.65
N GLU A 167 32.25 -14.30 -20.19
CA GLU A 167 30.82 -14.67 -20.24
C GLU A 167 29.77 -13.64 -20.74
N GLU A 168 29.13 -14.06 -21.83
CA GLU A 168 27.81 -13.72 -22.38
C GLU A 168 26.98 -12.67 -21.61
N ASP A 169 27.22 -11.38 -21.90
CA ASP A 169 26.21 -10.35 -22.27
C ASP A 169 26.86 -8.94 -22.44
N SER A 170 28.17 -8.88 -22.72
CA SER A 170 28.95 -7.63 -22.66
C SER A 170 28.60 -6.59 -23.72
N PHE A 171 27.86 -6.98 -24.77
CA PHE A 171 27.33 -6.07 -25.79
C PHE A 171 25.99 -5.43 -25.42
N ALA A 172 25.25 -5.96 -24.43
CA ALA A 172 23.95 -5.40 -24.03
C ALA A 172 24.05 -4.07 -23.26
N ARG A 173 25.27 -3.69 -22.83
CA ARG A 173 25.53 -2.44 -22.11
C ARG A 173 26.70 -1.67 -22.66
N MET A 174 26.58 -1.28 -23.92
CA MET A 174 27.52 -0.38 -24.58
C MET A 174 27.71 0.93 -23.79
N ASP A 175 26.69 1.37 -23.04
CA ASP A 175 26.74 2.51 -22.11
C ASP A 175 27.66 2.28 -20.89
N VAL A 176 27.73 1.05 -20.38
CA VAL A 176 28.63 0.67 -19.28
C VAL A 176 30.06 0.51 -19.78
N PHE A 177 30.25 -0.04 -20.98
CA PHE A 177 31.56 -0.13 -21.62
C PHE A 177 32.14 1.28 -21.89
N VAL A 178 31.35 2.14 -22.52
CA VAL A 178 31.76 3.53 -22.79
C VAL A 178 32.06 4.25 -21.48
N ALA A 179 31.23 4.10 -20.44
CA ALA A 179 31.48 4.72 -19.14
C ALA A 179 32.82 4.27 -18.52
N ARG A 180 33.15 2.97 -18.56
CA ARG A 180 34.43 2.44 -18.05
C ARG A 180 35.63 2.94 -18.86
N ALA A 181 35.53 2.93 -20.19
CA ALA A 181 36.60 3.44 -21.06
C ALA A 181 36.84 4.94 -20.83
N VAL A 182 35.74 5.67 -20.62
CA VAL A 182 35.75 7.10 -20.32
C VAL A 182 36.37 7.37 -18.94
N ASP A 183 36.07 6.59 -17.91
CA ASP A 183 36.62 6.75 -16.56
C ASP A 183 38.10 6.33 -16.45
N ALA A 184 38.57 5.39 -17.27
CA ALA A 184 39.98 5.00 -17.35
C ALA A 184 40.89 6.08 -17.96
N LEU A 185 40.31 7.09 -18.61
CA LEU A 185 41.02 8.28 -19.11
C LEU A 185 41.05 9.34 -18.00
N GLU A 186 41.87 9.15 -16.97
CA GLU A 186 42.25 10.28 -16.12
C GLU A 186 43.03 11.30 -16.96
N PRO A 187 42.76 12.60 -16.81
CA PRO A 187 43.45 13.62 -17.58
C PRO A 187 44.90 13.70 -17.10
N GLN A 188 45.84 13.23 -17.93
CA GLN A 188 47.24 13.61 -17.77
C GLN A 188 47.32 15.11 -18.05
N LEU A 189 47.46 15.90 -16.98
CA LEU A 189 47.82 17.30 -17.03
C LEU A 189 49.33 17.38 -17.20
N ASP A 190 49.78 17.57 -18.44
CA ASP A 190 51.06 18.20 -18.80
C ASP A 190 50.81 19.24 -19.90
#